data_AF-A0A9E3A0W5-F1
#
_entry.id   AF-A0A9E3A0W5-F1
#
_cell.length_a   1.000
_cell.length_b   1.000
_cell.length_c   1.000
_cell.angle_alpha   90.00
_cell.angle_beta   90.00
_cell.angle_gamma   90.00
#
_symmetry.space_group_name_H-M   'P 1'
#
loop_
_entity.id
_entity.type
_entity.pdbx_description
1 polymer ?
#
loop_
_entity_poly.entity_id
_entity_poly.type
_entity_poly.pdbx_seq_one_letter_code
_entity_poly.pdbx_strand_id
1 'polypeptide(L)'
;MSPKEAVVEFRNEPKQLYQRGTPVRGEQYGWGVCVFINDKNKEGAYDGFYPMTFVLRNEKIVAANGGTDDNVIGATYAREQCERMGSPFKK
;
A
#
# COMPACT_ATOMS: atom_id res chain seq x y z
N MET A 1 13.86 10.40 20.56
CA MET A 1 13.13 9.77 19.44
C MET A 1 11.88 10.59 19.21
N SER A 2 11.72 11.20 18.04
CA SER A 2 10.45 11.82 17.66
C SER A 2 9.38 10.71 17.56
N PRO A 3 8.16 10.88 18.09
CA PRO A 3 7.10 9.90 17.91
C PRO A 3 6.89 9.62 16.41
N LYS A 4 6.76 8.35 16.05
CA LYS A 4 6.43 7.92 14.69
C LYS A 4 4.99 8.34 14.42
N GLU A 5 4.83 9.50 13.81
CA GLU A 5 3.54 10.01 13.35
C GLU A 5 3.37 9.68 11.86
N ALA A 6 2.16 9.24 11.50
CA ALA A 6 1.77 8.99 10.13
C ALA A 6 0.33 9.47 9.92
N VAL A 7 0.10 10.15 8.81
CA VAL A 7 -1.23 10.47 8.31
C VAL A 7 -1.64 9.38 7.32
N VAL A 8 -2.83 8.80 7.50
CA VAL A 8 -3.35 7.73 6.65
C VAL A 8 -4.68 8.16 6.04
N GLU A 9 -4.77 8.11 4.71
CA GLU A 9 -6.00 8.41 3.97
C GLU A 9 -6.56 7.18 3.27
N PHE A 10 -7.86 6.95 3.45
CA PHE A 10 -8.64 5.96 2.73
C PHE A 10 -9.46 6.70 1.67
N ARG A 11 -9.13 6.50 0.39
CA ARG A 11 -9.79 7.23 -0.72
C ARG A 11 -10.90 6.43 -1.39
N ASN A 12 -11.02 5.14 -1.08
CA ASN A 12 -12.07 4.24 -1.56
C ASN A 12 -12.30 3.12 -0.56
N GLU A 13 -13.44 2.46 -0.70
CA GLU A 13 -13.75 1.23 0.02
C GLU A 13 -12.88 0.05 -0.44
N PRO A 14 -12.71 -0.99 0.41
CA PRO A 14 -12.06 -2.22 0.02
C PRO A 14 -12.70 -2.84 -1.23
N LYS A 15 -11.89 -3.43 -2.10
CA LYS A 15 -12.37 -4.12 -3.32
C LYS A 15 -11.74 -5.48 -3.48
N GLN A 16 -12.44 -6.40 -4.15
CA GLN A 16 -11.83 -7.68 -4.49
C GLN A 16 -10.61 -7.47 -5.38
N LEU A 17 -9.50 -8.08 -4.97
CA LEU A 17 -8.22 -7.99 -5.64
C LEU A 17 -7.73 -9.40 -5.94
N TYR A 18 -7.28 -9.59 -7.17
CA TYR A 18 -6.52 -10.77 -7.59
C TYR A 18 -5.28 -10.30 -8.33
N GLN A 19 -4.13 -10.81 -7.93
CA GLN A 19 -2.86 -10.61 -8.59
C GLN A 19 -2.18 -11.97 -8.76
N ARG A 20 -1.98 -12.32 -10.03
CA ARG A 20 -1.21 -13.50 -10.41
C ARG A 20 0.21 -13.39 -9.84
N GLY A 21 0.69 -14.48 -9.26
CA GLY A 21 2.06 -14.57 -8.75
C GLY A 21 3.12 -14.45 -9.85
N THR A 22 4.30 -13.99 -9.43
CA THR A 22 5.55 -13.92 -10.20
C THR A 22 6.68 -14.59 -9.41
N PRO A 23 7.86 -14.86 -10.02
CA PRO A 23 8.99 -15.43 -9.28
C PRO A 23 9.47 -14.59 -8.09
N VAL A 24 9.24 -13.28 -8.13
CA VAL A 24 9.64 -12.33 -7.07
C VAL A 24 8.53 -12.07 -6.05
N ARG A 25 7.28 -12.42 -6.36
CA ARG A 25 6.14 -12.18 -5.45
C ARG A 25 5.06 -13.22 -5.67
N GLY A 26 4.71 -13.94 -4.61
CA GLY A 26 3.66 -14.95 -4.66
C GLY A 26 2.29 -14.39 -5.10
N GLU A 27 1.38 -15.29 -5.44
CA GLU A 27 -0.01 -14.93 -5.75
C GLU A 27 -0.67 -14.20 -4.56
N GLN A 28 -1.42 -13.14 -4.86
CA GLN A 28 -2.14 -12.36 -3.85
C GLN A 28 -3.61 -12.27 -4.25
N TYR A 29 -4.50 -12.69 -3.36
CA TYR A 29 -5.94 -12.58 -3.58
C TYR A 29 -6.70 -12.40 -2.28
N GLY A 30 -7.80 -11.65 -2.35
CA GLY A 30 -8.65 -11.32 -1.22
C GLY A 30 -9.30 -9.95 -1.38
N TRP A 31 -9.59 -9.30 -0.27
CA TRP A 31 -10.04 -7.90 -0.24
C TRP A 31 -8.81 -6.99 -0.20
N GLY A 32 -8.60 -6.23 -1.28
CA GLY A 32 -7.60 -5.18 -1.36
C GLY A 32 -8.08 -3.91 -0.67
N VAL A 33 -7.18 -3.29 0.09
CA VAL A 33 -7.36 -1.96 0.70
C VAL A 33 -6.21 -1.08 0.22
N CYS A 34 -6.55 0.04 -0.42
CA CYS A 34 -5.57 1.07 -0.78
C CYS A 34 -5.58 2.17 0.29
N VAL A 35 -4.40 2.52 0.79
CA VAL A 35 -4.21 3.66 1.67
C VAL A 35 -3.11 4.58 1.14
N PHE A 36 -3.21 5.86 1.44
CA PHE A 36 -2.14 6.81 1.19
C PHE A 36 -1.53 7.19 2.53
N ILE A 37 -0.22 6.98 2.66
CA ILE A 37 0.53 7.24 3.89
C ILE A 37 1.43 8.43 3.67
N ASN A 38 1.45 9.33 4.65
CA ASN A 38 2.45 10.39 4.78
C ASN A 38 3.02 10.31 6.20
N ASP A 39 4.17 9.67 6.36
CA ASP A 39 4.86 9.48 7.62
C ASP A 39 6.10 10.38 7.73
N LYS A 40 6.54 10.62 8.97
CA LYS A 40 7.74 11.41 9.23
C LYS A 40 9.00 10.65 8.80
N ASN A 41 9.82 11.26 7.97
CA ASN A 41 11.15 10.76 7.62
C ASN A 41 12.10 10.81 8.83
N LYS A 42 13.37 10.40 8.63
CA LYS A 42 14.39 10.37 9.71
C LYS A 42 14.68 11.75 10.32
N GLU A 43 14.39 12.83 9.59
CA GLU A 43 14.56 14.22 10.00
C GLU A 43 13.30 14.76 10.70
N GLY A 44 12.21 13.98 10.74
CA GLY A 44 10.94 14.36 11.35
C GLY A 44 10.01 15.15 10.42
N ALA A 45 10.33 15.25 9.13
CA ALA A 45 9.54 15.97 8.12
C ALA A 45 8.61 15.03 7.35
N TYR A 46 7.49 15.57 6.86
CA TYR A 46 6.56 14.88 5.97
C TYR A 46 6.96 15.12 4.51
N ASP A 47 7.35 14.07 3.79
CA ASP A 47 7.81 14.16 2.39
C ASP A 47 6.69 14.00 1.36
N GLY A 48 5.45 13.82 1.83
CA GLY A 48 4.26 13.68 1.00
C GLY A 48 3.70 12.26 0.99
N PHE A 49 2.51 12.13 0.40
CA PHE A 49 1.80 10.87 0.39
C PHE A 49 2.40 9.86 -0.61
N TYR A 50 2.48 8.59 -0.20
CA TYR A 50 2.68 7.46 -1.08
C TYR A 50 1.60 6.39 -0.87
N PRO A 51 1.25 5.60 -1.91
CA PRO A 51 0.27 4.54 -1.76
C PRO A 51 0.88 3.30 -1.11
N MET A 52 0.09 2.65 -0.27
CA MET A 52 0.28 1.28 0.20
C MET A 52 -0.98 0.47 -0.06
N THR A 53 -0.81 -0.84 -0.22
CA THR A 53 -1.93 -1.76 -0.35
C THR A 53 -1.82 -2.93 0.60
N PHE A 54 -2.97 -3.32 1.15
CA PHE A 54 -3.11 -4.50 2.00
C PHE A 54 -4.09 -5.46 1.35
N VAL A 55 -3.77 -6.75 1.38
CA VAL A 55 -4.67 -7.81 0.94
C VAL A 55 -5.14 -8.58 2.16
N LEU A 56 -6.44 -8.54 2.41
CA LEU A 56 -7.09 -9.23 3.51
C LEU A 56 -7.75 -10.52 3.02
N ARG A 57 -7.54 -11.60 3.78
CA ARG A 57 -8.20 -12.88 3.57
C ARG A 57 -8.41 -13.55 4.92
N ASN A 58 -9.64 -13.99 5.20
CA ASN A 58 -10.02 -14.58 6.50
C ASN A 58 -9.60 -13.68 7.68
N GLU A 59 -9.95 -12.38 7.60
CA GLU A 59 -9.66 -11.37 8.63
C GLU A 59 -8.17 -11.15 8.93
N LYS A 60 -7.27 -11.65 8.06
CA LYS A 60 -5.83 -11.49 8.19
C LYS A 60 -5.26 -10.73 7.00
N ILE A 61 -4.27 -9.89 7.26
CA ILE A 61 -3.42 -9.33 6.21
C ILE A 61 -2.53 -10.46 5.70
N VAL A 62 -2.72 -10.87 4.45
CA VAL A 62 -1.94 -11.93 3.79
C VAL A 62 -0.87 -11.38 2.84
N ALA A 63 -1.00 -10.12 2.45
CA ALA A 63 0.04 -9.39 1.74
C ALA A 63 -0.03 -7.89 2.06
N ALA A 64 1.12 -7.24 2.07
CA ALA A 64 1.26 -5.78 2.02
C ALA A 64 2.21 -5.43 0.88
N ASN A 65 1.93 -4.35 0.15
CA ASN A 65 2.82 -3.83 -0.89
C ASN A 65 3.00 -2.33 -0.74
N GLY A 66 4.22 -1.86 -0.99
CA GLY A 66 4.62 -0.47 -0.76
C GLY A 66 5.04 -0.23 0.69
N GLY A 67 5.26 1.04 1.04
CA GLY A 67 5.78 1.42 2.35
C GLY A 67 7.28 1.71 2.33
N THR A 68 7.77 2.36 3.39
CA THR A 68 9.18 2.75 3.56
C THR A 68 10.13 1.56 3.63
N ASP A 69 9.64 0.40 4.06
CA ASP A 69 10.42 -0.83 4.24
C ASP A 69 10.30 -1.82 3.06
N ASP A 70 9.49 -1.51 2.03
CA ASP A 70 9.36 -2.34 0.82
C ASP A 70 10.31 -1.86 -0.30
N ASN A 71 10.47 -2.66 -1.33
CA ASN A 71 11.33 -2.35 -2.47
C ASN A 71 10.57 -1.64 -3.61
N VAL A 72 11.30 -1.27 -4.66
CA VAL A 72 10.74 -0.60 -5.85
C VAL A 72 9.60 -1.41 -6.48
N ILE A 73 9.69 -2.75 -6.47
CA ILE A 73 8.67 -3.64 -7.01
C ILE A 73 7.38 -3.54 -6.18
N GLY A 74 7.49 -3.50 -4.85
CA GLY A 74 6.36 -3.28 -3.96
C GLY A 74 5.67 -1.93 -4.18
N ALA A 75 6.45 -0.86 -4.36
CA ALA A 75 5.90 0.45 -4.69
C ALA A 75 5.16 0.47 -6.04
N THR A 76 5.65 -0.28 -7.04
CA THR A 76 4.94 -0.45 -8.32
C THR A 76 3.64 -1.21 -8.14
N TYR A 77 3.66 -2.34 -7.44
CA TYR A 77 2.43 -3.09 -7.16
C TYR A 77 1.40 -2.27 -6.38
N ALA A 78 1.83 -1.49 -5.38
CA ALA A 78 0.93 -0.63 -4.63
C ALA A 78 0.21 0.37 -5.55
N ARG A 79 0.94 1.02 -6.47
CA ARG A 79 0.35 1.96 -7.45
C ARG A 79 -0.66 1.27 -8.37
N GLU A 80 -0.26 0.16 -8.99
CA GLU A 80 -1.13 -0.60 -9.91
C GLU A 80 -2.38 -1.14 -9.22
N GLN A 81 -2.24 -1.68 -8.01
CA GLN A 81 -3.35 -2.21 -7.23
C GLN A 81 -4.28 -1.09 -6.75
N CYS A 82 -3.75 0.04 -6.27
CA CYS A 82 -4.53 1.22 -5.93
C CYS A 82 -5.30 1.77 -7.14
N GLU A 83 -4.69 1.82 -8.32
CA GLU A 83 -5.36 2.21 -9.57
C GLU A 83 -6.51 1.27 -9.93
N ARG A 84 -6.28 -0.04 -9.87
CA ARG A 84 -7.34 -1.06 -10.08
C ARG A 84 -8.49 -0.93 -9.07
N MET A 85 -8.19 -0.45 -7.87
CA MET A 85 -9.19 -0.16 -6.84
C MET A 85 -9.89 1.19 -7.01
N GLY A 86 -9.53 1.99 -8.03
CA GLY A 86 -10.10 3.30 -8.31
C GLY A 86 -9.47 4.45 -7.50
N SER A 87 -8.34 4.20 -6.85
CA SER A 87 -7.56 5.18 -6.09
C SER A 87 -6.21 5.43 -6.77
N PRO A 88 -6.15 5.97 -7.99
CA PRO A 88 -4.88 6.18 -8.68
C PRO A 88 -4.00 7.17 -7.90
N PHE A 89 -2.71 6.86 -7.78
CA PHE A 89 -1.71 7.81 -7.26
C PHE A 89 -1.24 8.71 -8.40
N LYS A 90 -1.71 9.96 -8.39
CA LYS A 90 -1.19 11.02 -9.28
C LYS A 90 -0.02 11.68 -8.55
N LYS A 91 1.18 11.59 -9.15
CA LYS A 91 2.36 12.33 -8.68
C LYS A 91 2.20 13.81 -8.91
#